data_AF-A0AAE0IMU8-F1
#
_entry.id   AF-A0AAE0IMU8-F1
#
_cell.length_a   1.000
_cell.length_b   1.000
_cell.length_c   1.000
_cell.angle_alpha   90.00
_cell.angle_beta   90.00
_cell.angle_gamma   90.00
#
_symmetry.space_group_name_H-M   'P 1'
#
loop_
_entity.id
_entity.type
_entity.pdbx_description
1 polymer ?
#
loop_
_entity_poly.entity_id
_entity_poly.type
_entity_poly.pdbx_seq_one_letter_code
_entity_poly.pdbx_strand_id
1 'polypeptide(L)'
;MASTTDTPVETLALDITVDFSGGLEMLFSDQKRHSLSIPAIDNHGQPSTIAFLIDYLCKNTMKDPRAELFVLDEHIRPGILVLINDADWELEGEETYEIQAGDNILFVSTLHGARYYLLGFTPTYPEGKEVASGGIQTTVQDTAQA
;
A
#
# COMPACT_ATOMS: atom_id res chain seq x y z
N MET A 1 -15.77 -21.76 -43.55
CA MET A 1 -16.21 -21.03 -42.34
C MET A 1 -15.64 -21.80 -41.15
N ALA A 2 -14.37 -21.55 -40.79
CA ALA A 2 -13.73 -22.26 -39.70
C ALA A 2 -14.15 -21.62 -38.37
N SER A 3 -14.59 -22.47 -37.45
CA SER A 3 -15.12 -22.15 -36.13
C SER A 3 -14.11 -21.38 -35.29
N THR A 4 -14.54 -20.23 -34.77
CA THR A 4 -13.85 -19.49 -33.70
C THR A 4 -13.87 -20.35 -32.44
N THR A 5 -12.74 -20.97 -32.10
CA THR A 5 -12.52 -21.53 -30.77
C THR A 5 -12.19 -20.38 -29.84
N ASP A 6 -13.22 -19.78 -29.26
CA ASP A 6 -13.11 -18.94 -28.07
C ASP A 6 -12.86 -19.88 -26.89
N THR A 7 -11.60 -20.26 -26.69
CA THR A 7 -11.16 -20.91 -25.46
C THR A 7 -11.21 -19.83 -24.38
N PRO A 8 -11.99 -19.96 -23.30
CA PRO A 8 -11.82 -19.09 -22.17
C PRO A 8 -10.42 -19.41 -21.64
N VAL A 9 -9.48 -18.49 -21.83
CA VAL A 9 -8.16 -18.58 -21.24
C VAL A 9 -8.42 -18.67 -19.74
N GLU A 10 -8.25 -19.86 -19.16
CA GLU A 10 -8.21 -20.03 -17.70
C GLU A 10 -7.12 -19.10 -17.23
N THR A 11 -7.53 -17.92 -16.76
CA THR A 11 -6.63 -16.90 -16.28
C THR A 11 -6.16 -17.43 -14.93
N LEU A 12 -5.04 -18.17 -14.95
CA LEU A 12 -4.41 -18.66 -13.73
C LEU A 12 -4.21 -17.45 -12.85
N ALA A 13 -4.99 -17.32 -11.78
CA ALA A 13 -4.87 -16.20 -10.86
C ALA A 13 -3.83 -16.56 -9.80
N LEU A 14 -2.93 -15.63 -9.51
CA LEU A 14 -1.97 -15.69 -8.42
C LEU A 14 -2.61 -15.04 -7.21
N ASP A 15 -2.85 -15.84 -6.18
CA ASP A 15 -3.26 -15.34 -4.88
C ASP A 15 -2.03 -14.82 -4.14
N ILE A 16 -2.00 -13.53 -3.86
CA ILE A 16 -0.91 -12.85 -3.17
C ILE A 16 -1.43 -12.05 -1.98
N THR A 17 -0.52 -11.78 -1.05
CA THR A 17 -0.79 -10.89 0.07
C THR A 17 -0.03 -9.59 -0.13
N VAL A 18 -0.73 -8.47 -0.04
CA VAL A 18 -0.14 -7.14 -0.06
C VAL A 18 -0.37 -6.48 1.29
N ASP A 19 0.70 -6.13 1.97
CA ASP A 19 0.67 -5.40 3.23
C ASP A 19 1.08 -3.92 3.03
N PHE A 20 0.39 -3.00 3.69
CA PHE A 20 0.68 -1.56 3.69
C PHE A 20 1.02 -1.09 5.10
N SER A 21 2.04 -0.22 5.19
CA SER A 21 2.51 0.37 6.44
C SER A 21 3.01 1.80 6.25
N GLY A 22 3.27 2.50 7.35
CA GLY A 22 3.77 3.88 7.31
C GLY A 22 2.69 4.93 6.98
N GLY A 23 1.42 4.60 7.17
CA GLY A 23 0.28 5.46 6.86
C GLY A 23 -0.26 5.30 5.43
N LEU A 24 0.28 4.35 4.65
CA LEU A 24 -0.27 4.01 3.35
C LEU A 24 -1.57 3.23 3.47
N GLU A 25 -1.77 2.47 4.55
CA GLU A 25 -2.98 1.68 4.78
C GLU A 25 -4.27 2.51 4.68
N MET A 26 -4.22 3.80 5.02
CA MET A 26 -5.36 4.72 4.92
C MET A 26 -5.86 4.92 3.48
N LEU A 27 -4.96 4.84 2.50
CA LEU A 27 -5.29 4.94 1.07
C LEU A 27 -6.03 3.71 0.55
N PHE A 28 -5.90 2.59 1.27
CA PHE A 28 -6.43 1.28 0.91
C PHE A 28 -7.53 0.84 1.90
N SER A 29 -8.48 1.75 2.19
CA SER A 29 -9.61 1.49 3.10
C SER A 29 -9.22 1.26 4.57
N ASP A 30 -8.11 1.84 5.03
CA ASP A 30 -7.57 1.68 6.39
C ASP A 30 -7.27 0.21 6.74
N GLN A 31 -6.98 -0.61 5.73
CA GLN A 31 -6.60 -2.01 5.89
C GLN A 31 -5.10 -2.16 5.65
N LYS A 32 -4.45 -2.81 6.60
CA LYS A 32 -3.02 -3.11 6.49
C LYS A 32 -2.74 -4.27 5.57
N ARG A 33 -3.66 -5.25 5.49
CA ARG A 33 -3.46 -6.49 4.73
C ARG A 33 -4.55 -6.65 3.69
N HIS A 34 -4.14 -6.86 2.45
CA HIS A 34 -5.02 -7.12 1.32
C HIS A 34 -4.63 -8.45 0.68
N SER A 35 -5.56 -9.40 0.66
CA SER A 35 -5.42 -10.59 -0.17
C SER A 35 -5.97 -10.27 -1.55
N LEU A 36 -5.12 -10.34 -2.57
CA LEU A 36 -5.45 -10.01 -3.94
C LEU A 36 -5.22 -11.23 -4.83
N SER A 37 -6.13 -11.45 -5.77
CA SER A 37 -5.97 -12.44 -6.83
C SER A 37 -5.69 -11.70 -8.13
N ILE A 38 -4.43 -11.66 -8.54
CA ILE A 38 -4.02 -11.03 -9.80
C ILE A 38 -3.92 -12.09 -10.90
N PRO A 39 -4.17 -11.79 -12.18
CA PRO A 39 -3.87 -12.75 -13.24
C PRO A 39 -2.37 -13.08 -13.22
N ALA A 40 -1.97 -14.32 -13.55
CA ALA A 40 -0.56 -14.72 -13.66
C ALA A 40 0.10 -14.22 -14.94
N ILE A 41 -0.74 -13.94 -15.95
CA ILE A 41 -0.34 -13.49 -17.27
C ILE A 41 -1.14 -12.23 -17.58
N ASP A 42 -0.45 -11.17 -17.97
CA ASP A 42 -1.08 -9.93 -18.40
C ASP A 42 -1.80 -10.07 -19.76
N ASN A 43 -2.45 -8.99 -20.20
CA ASN A 43 -3.16 -8.97 -21.49
C ASN A 43 -2.22 -9.11 -22.71
N HIS A 44 -0.91 -9.05 -22.51
CA HIS A 44 0.14 -9.14 -23.53
C HIS A 44 0.86 -10.50 -23.53
N GLY A 45 0.45 -11.44 -22.67
CA GLY A 45 1.08 -12.75 -22.57
C GLY A 45 2.36 -12.75 -21.73
N GLN A 46 2.65 -11.69 -20.97
CA GLN A 46 3.81 -11.57 -20.09
C GLN A 46 3.47 -11.98 -18.65
N PRO A 47 4.44 -12.51 -17.88
CA PRO A 47 4.24 -12.81 -16.48
C PRO A 47 3.91 -11.54 -15.70
N SER A 48 3.05 -11.65 -14.69
CA SER A 48 2.71 -10.52 -13.84
C SER A 48 3.88 -10.12 -12.97
N THR A 49 4.38 -8.91 -13.21
CA THR A 49 5.50 -8.34 -12.47
C THR A 49 5.05 -7.39 -11.36
N ILE A 50 5.98 -6.93 -10.54
CA ILE A 50 5.74 -5.88 -9.54
C ILE A 50 5.21 -4.59 -10.20
N ALA A 51 5.71 -4.20 -11.38
CA ALA A 51 5.15 -3.07 -12.14
C ALA A 51 3.64 -3.22 -12.41
N PHE A 52 3.23 -4.42 -12.84
CA PHE A 52 1.83 -4.73 -13.07
C PHE A 52 1.02 -4.69 -11.78
N LEU A 53 1.57 -5.20 -10.66
CA LEU A 53 0.91 -5.13 -9.37
C LEU A 53 0.68 -3.69 -8.90
N ILE A 54 1.65 -2.79 -9.08
CA ILE A 54 1.51 -1.38 -8.70
C ILE A 54 0.36 -0.73 -9.48
N ASP A 55 0.31 -0.93 -10.79
CA ASP A 55 -0.77 -0.42 -11.65
C ASP A 55 -2.14 -1.02 -11.26
N TYR A 56 -2.17 -2.34 -10.97
CA TYR A 56 -3.36 -3.03 -10.50
C TYR A 56 -3.86 -2.48 -9.16
N LEU A 57 -2.96 -2.21 -8.21
CA LEU A 57 -3.29 -1.62 -6.91
C LEU A 57 -3.91 -0.23 -7.08
N CYS A 58 -3.30 0.62 -7.92
CA CYS A 58 -3.80 1.96 -8.20
C CYS A 58 -5.18 1.95 -8.87
N LYS A 59 -5.44 1.00 -9.77
CA LYS A 59 -6.73 0.93 -10.51
C LYS A 59 -7.84 0.23 -9.72
N ASN A 60 -7.51 -0.80 -8.95
CA ASN A 60 -8.51 -1.71 -8.39
C ASN A 60 -8.66 -1.60 -6.86
N THR A 61 -7.57 -1.29 -6.14
CA THR A 61 -7.58 -1.31 -4.66
C THR A 61 -7.66 0.10 -4.08
N MET A 62 -7.03 1.07 -4.75
CA MET A 62 -7.02 2.45 -4.30
C MET A 62 -8.38 3.12 -4.47
N LYS A 63 -8.91 3.67 -3.38
CA LYS A 63 -10.21 4.39 -3.37
C LYS A 63 -10.08 5.89 -3.14
N ASP A 64 -8.94 6.33 -2.60
CA ASP A 64 -8.69 7.74 -2.34
C ASP A 64 -8.16 8.42 -3.60
N PRO A 65 -8.63 9.64 -3.95
CA PRO A 65 -8.12 10.40 -5.09
C PRO A 65 -6.63 10.80 -4.96
N ARG A 66 -6.02 10.65 -3.78
CA ARG A 66 -4.61 11.03 -3.51
C ARG A 66 -3.60 9.94 -3.90
N ALA A 67 -3.74 9.40 -5.10
CA ALA A 67 -2.80 8.42 -5.69
C ALA A 67 -1.36 8.91 -5.72
N GLU A 68 -1.17 10.23 -5.83
CA GLU A 68 0.12 10.93 -5.78
C GLU A 68 0.97 10.67 -4.51
N LEU A 69 0.34 10.19 -3.42
CA LEU A 69 1.05 9.83 -2.19
C LEU A 69 1.73 8.45 -2.28
N PHE A 70 1.25 7.60 -3.18
CA PHE A 70 1.76 6.24 -3.41
C PHE A 70 2.58 6.16 -4.72
N VAL A 71 2.04 6.67 -5.82
CA VAL A 71 2.67 6.65 -7.15
C VAL A 71 2.84 8.07 -7.68
N LEU A 72 4.02 8.37 -8.20
CA LEU A 72 4.37 9.64 -8.84
C LEU A 72 5.02 9.35 -10.19
N ASP A 73 4.53 9.98 -11.26
CA ASP A 73 5.04 9.78 -12.62
C ASP A 73 5.08 8.29 -13.04
N GLU A 74 4.03 7.53 -12.71
CA GLU A 74 3.90 6.09 -13.01
C GLU A 74 4.88 5.17 -12.25
N HIS A 75 5.73 5.73 -11.39
CA HIS A 75 6.65 5.00 -10.53
C HIS A 75 6.28 5.12 -9.05
N ILE A 76 6.77 4.18 -8.24
CA ILE A 76 6.63 4.29 -6.79
C ILE A 76 7.35 5.55 -6.30
N ARG A 77 6.67 6.31 -5.45
CA ARG A 77 7.22 7.56 -4.94
C ARG A 77 8.49 7.28 -4.11
N PRO A 78 9.59 8.04 -4.34
CA PRO A 78 10.79 7.93 -3.52
C PRO A 78 10.47 8.11 -2.03
N GLY A 79 10.93 7.16 -1.20
CA GLY A 79 10.61 7.07 0.23
C GLY A 79 9.50 6.08 0.58
N ILE A 80 9.03 5.29 -0.39
CA ILE A 80 8.31 4.05 -0.13
C ILE A 80 9.30 2.91 -0.37
N LEU A 81 9.42 2.03 0.62
CA LEU A 81 10.20 0.81 0.54
C LEU A 81 9.26 -0.34 0.17
N VAL A 82 9.71 -1.22 -0.69
CA VAL A 82 8.98 -2.42 -1.09
C VAL A 82 9.79 -3.63 -0.64
N LEU A 83 9.14 -4.55 0.07
CA LEU A 83 9.71 -5.83 0.41
C LEU A 83 8.92 -6.95 -0.24
N ILE A 84 9.63 -7.93 -0.79
CA ILE A 84 9.06 -9.14 -1.39
C ILE A 84 9.50 -10.31 -0.51
N ASN A 85 8.55 -11.00 0.12
CA ASN A 85 8.81 -12.08 1.08
C ASN A 85 9.83 -11.68 2.17
N ASP A 86 9.68 -10.48 2.73
CA ASP A 86 10.59 -9.86 3.71
C ASP A 86 12.02 -9.55 3.20
N ALA A 87 12.27 -9.70 1.90
CA ALA A 87 13.52 -9.31 1.24
C ALA A 87 13.38 -7.95 0.55
N ASP A 88 14.49 -7.21 0.45
CA ASP A 88 14.52 -5.92 -0.25
C ASP A 88 14.35 -6.13 -1.76
N TRP A 89 13.33 -5.51 -2.36
CA TRP A 89 13.01 -5.67 -3.77
C TRP A 89 14.14 -5.23 -4.72
N GLU A 90 15.03 -4.34 -4.27
CA GLU A 90 16.19 -3.88 -5.04
C GLU A 90 17.14 -5.05 -5.38
N LEU A 91 17.13 -6.10 -4.55
CA LEU A 91 17.95 -7.30 -4.75
C LEU A 91 17.24 -8.36 -5.61
N GLU A 92 15.92 -8.30 -5.71
CA GLU A 92 15.07 -9.28 -6.40
C GLU A 92 14.72 -8.84 -7.85
N GLY A 93 15.17 -7.65 -8.27
CA GLY A 93 14.93 -7.13 -9.63
C GLY A 93 13.79 -6.11 -9.72
N GLU A 94 13.43 -5.48 -8.59
CA GLU A 94 12.55 -4.31 -8.51
C GLU A 94 11.22 -4.50 -9.27
N GLU A 95 10.94 -3.64 -10.24
CA GLU A 95 9.73 -3.64 -11.07
C GLU A 95 9.62 -4.85 -12.00
N THR A 96 10.74 -5.54 -12.27
CA THR A 96 10.79 -6.69 -13.19
C THR A 96 10.61 -8.04 -12.50
N TYR A 97 10.54 -8.07 -11.17
CA TYR A 97 10.32 -9.30 -10.44
C TYR A 97 9.00 -9.95 -10.84
N GLU A 98 9.05 -11.24 -11.22
CA GLU A 98 7.89 -12.05 -11.58
C GLU A 98 7.20 -12.57 -10.30
N ILE A 99 5.97 -12.13 -10.09
CA ILE A 99 5.19 -12.48 -8.91
C ILE A 99 4.77 -13.94 -8.98
N GLN A 100 4.80 -14.61 -7.84
CA GLN A 100 4.39 -15.99 -7.67
C GLN A 100 3.20 -16.11 -6.71
N ALA A 101 2.46 -17.20 -6.84
CA ALA A 101 1.34 -17.48 -5.96
C ALA A 101 1.85 -17.72 -4.53
N GLY A 102 1.23 -17.03 -3.56
CA GLY A 102 1.61 -17.09 -2.16
C GLY A 102 2.64 -16.03 -1.73
N ASP A 103 3.08 -15.16 -2.64
CA ASP A 103 4.01 -14.08 -2.30
C ASP A 103 3.39 -13.07 -1.33
N ASN A 104 4.25 -12.55 -0.46
CA ASN A 104 3.94 -11.44 0.42
C ASN A 104 4.69 -10.18 0.00
N ILE A 105 3.98 -9.15 -0.43
CA ILE A 105 4.54 -7.87 -0.85
C ILE A 105 4.18 -6.82 0.19
N LEU A 106 5.18 -6.19 0.82
CA LEU A 106 4.99 -5.17 1.84
C LEU A 106 5.45 -3.79 1.33
N PHE A 107 4.54 -2.82 1.34
CA PHE A 107 4.83 -1.42 1.04
C PHE A 107 4.92 -0.60 2.33
N VAL A 108 6.06 0.03 2.58
CA VAL A 108 6.31 0.84 3.78
C VAL A 108 6.64 2.27 3.39
N SER A 109 5.80 3.23 3.75
CA SER A 109 6.19 4.64 3.59
C SER A 109 7.06 5.12 4.75
N THR A 110 8.27 5.55 4.44
CA THR A 110 9.21 6.13 5.42
C THR A 110 9.07 7.66 5.55
N LEU A 111 8.37 8.31 4.61
CA LEU A 111 8.24 9.77 4.57
C LEU A 111 6.88 10.31 5.03
N HIS A 112 5.79 9.53 4.94
CA HIS A 112 4.45 10.13 5.03
C HIS A 112 3.84 10.14 6.43
N GLY A 113 4.28 9.29 7.36
CA GLY A 113 3.69 9.17 8.71
C GLY A 113 3.61 10.47 9.52
N ALA A 114 4.57 11.39 9.35
CA ALA A 114 4.57 12.67 10.08
C ALA A 114 3.83 13.80 9.34
N ARG A 115 3.71 13.73 8.01
CA ARG A 115 3.15 14.80 7.18
C ARG A 115 1.62 14.74 7.11
N TYR A 116 1.01 13.59 7.38
CA TYR A 116 -0.45 13.43 7.45
C TYR A 116 -1.09 14.27 8.56
N TYR A 117 -0.50 14.31 9.77
CA TYR A 117 -1.00 15.13 10.88
C TYR A 117 -0.98 16.64 10.56
N LEU A 118 -0.02 17.09 9.74
CA LEU A 118 0.08 18.49 9.31
C LEU A 118 -0.84 18.84 8.14
N LEU A 119 -1.25 17.84 7.35
CA LEU A 119 -2.20 18.00 6.24
C LEU A 119 -3.66 17.85 6.67
N GLY A 120 -3.94 17.76 7.98
CA GLY A 120 -5.30 17.67 8.52
C GLY A 120 -5.95 16.29 8.35
N PHE A 121 -5.16 15.24 8.08
CA PHE A 121 -5.65 13.88 8.12
C PHE A 121 -5.76 13.44 9.58
N THR A 122 -6.97 13.45 10.11
CA THR A 122 -7.26 12.71 11.34
C THR A 122 -7.59 11.28 10.91
N PRO A 123 -6.82 10.27 11.36
CA PRO A 123 -7.25 8.89 11.18
C PRO A 123 -8.59 8.75 11.90
N THR A 124 -9.65 8.49 11.13
CA THR A 124 -10.97 8.17 11.69
C THR A 124 -10.90 6.74 12.18
N TYR A 125 -10.28 6.55 13.34
CA TYR A 125 -10.34 5.29 14.04
C TYR A 125 -11.81 4.97 14.31
N PRO A 126 -12.30 3.75 13.98
CA PRO A 126 -13.65 3.36 14.32
C PRO A 126 -13.85 3.57 15.82
N GLU A 127 -14.92 4.30 16.17
CA GLU A 127 -15.24 4.76 17.53
C GLU A 127 -14.93 3.69 18.58
N GLY A 128 -13.99 3.98 19.48
CA GLY A 128 -13.77 3.12 20.65
C GLY A 128 -12.37 3.09 21.26
N LYS A 129 -11.36 3.74 20.66
CA LYS A 129 -10.03 3.85 21.30
C LYS A 129 -9.53 5.30 21.31
N GLU A 130 -10.05 6.05 22.28
CA GLU A 130 -9.51 7.33 22.70
C GLU A 130 -8.09 7.11 23.27
N VAL A 131 -7.07 7.47 22.52
CA VAL A 131 -5.74 7.69 23.08
C VAL A 131 -5.75 9.07 23.71
N ALA A 132 -5.78 9.11 25.04
CA ALA A 132 -5.71 10.34 25.80
C ALA A 132 -4.51 11.16 25.34
N SER A 133 -4.78 12.28 24.66
CA SER A 133 -3.80 13.32 24.41
C SER A 133 -3.37 13.88 25.76
N GLY A 134 -2.18 13.47 26.22
CA GLY A 134 -1.54 14.02 27.41
C GLY A 134 -1.30 15.51 27.21
N GLY A 135 -2.29 16.32 27.62
CA GLY A 135 -2.13 17.76 27.76
C GLY A 135 -1.04 18.04 28.78
N ILE A 136 0.04 18.66 28.32
CA ILE A 136 1.07 19.21 29.19
C ILE A 136 0.43 20.36 29.96
N GLN A 137 -0.05 20.11 31.17
CA GLN A 137 -0.60 21.13 32.04
C GLN A 137 0.56 21.85 32.73
N THR A 138 0.99 22.97 32.14
CA THR A 138 1.97 23.88 32.72
C THR A 138 1.42 24.44 34.03
N THR A 139 1.80 23.85 35.16
CA THR A 139 1.53 24.41 36.48
C THR A 139 2.57 25.48 36.75
N VAL A 140 2.19 26.73 36.54
CA VAL A 140 2.89 27.89 37.11
C VAL A 140 2.70 27.83 38.63
N GLN A 141 3.74 27.42 39.36
CA GLN A 141 3.78 27.58 40.81
C GLN A 141 4.16 29.02 41.13
N ASP A 142 3.12 29.78 41.43
CA ASP A 142 3.16 31.07 42.13
C ASP A 142 3.80 30.85 43.51
N THR A 143 5.05 31.29 43.69
CA THR A 143 5.67 31.40 45.02
C THR A 143 5.46 32.82 45.54
N ALA A 144 4.32 33.03 46.18
CA ALA A 144 4.10 34.16 47.07
C ALA A 144 4.24 33.71 48.54
N GLN A 145 5.09 34.46 49.26
CA GLN A 145 5.07 34.75 50.70
C GLN A 145 5.34 33.63 51.72
N ALA A 146 6.49 33.77 52.39
CA ALA A 146 6.55 34.01 53.83
C ALA A 146 7.81 34.84 54.16
#